data_AF-A0A1H5UMD0-F1
#
_entry.id   AF-A0A1H5UMD0-F1
#
_cell.length_a   1.000
_cell.length_b   1.000
_cell.length_c   1.000
_cell.angle_alpha   90.00
_cell.angle_beta   90.00
_cell.angle_gamma   90.00
#
_symmetry.space_group_name_H-M   'P 1'
#
loop_
_entity.id
_entity.type
_entity.pdbx_description
1 polymer ?
#
loop_
_entity_poly.entity_id
_entity_poly.type
_entity_poly.pdbx_seq_one_letter_code
_entity_poly.pdbx_strand_id
1 'polypeptide(L)' 'MVSQREYESMRETLYLMASPVNRRRLSEAVARLEAGGGTVHELADEDASA' A
#
# COMPACT_ATOMS: atom_id res chain seq x y z
N MET A 1 -9.42 15.28 21.48
CA MET A 1 -8.78 13.96 21.59
C MET A 1 -8.99 13.24 20.27
N VAL A 2 -7.98 12.53 19.75
CA VAL A 2 -8.05 11.79 18.47
C VAL A 2 -8.57 10.38 18.72
N SER A 3 -9.35 9.81 17.80
CA SER A 3 -9.82 8.43 17.92
C SER A 3 -8.68 7.42 17.72
N GLN A 4 -8.84 6.21 18.26
CA GLN A 4 -7.85 5.14 18.08
C GLN A 4 -7.58 4.84 16.60
N ARG A 5 -8.64 4.77 15.78
CA ARG A 5 -8.52 4.49 14.33
C ARG A 5 -7.71 5.55 13.58
N GLU A 6 -7.93 6.82 13.90
CA GLU A 6 -7.17 7.91 13.31
C GLU A 6 -5.70 7.84 13.73
N TYR A 7 -5.43 7.55 15.01
CA TYR A 7 -4.06 7.37 15.50
C TYR A 7 -3.33 6.24 14.78
N GLU A 8 -3.97 5.08 14.63
CA GLU A 8 -3.41 3.92 13.93
C GLU A 8 -3.14 4.23 12.46
N SER A 9 -4.07 4.90 11.78
CA SER A 9 -3.91 5.31 10.37
C SER A 9 -2.72 6.25 10.17
N MET A 10 -2.54 7.22 11.07
CA MET A 10 -1.40 8.13 11.04
C MET A 10 -0.09 7.40 11.27
N ARG A 11 -0.04 6.51 12.27
CA ARG A 11 1.15 5.71 12.59
C ARG A 11 1.57 4.83 11.41
N GLU A 12 0.63 4.15 10.77
CA GLU A 12 0.91 3.29 9.62
C GLU A 12 1.42 4.10 8.43
N THR A 13 0.80 5.26 8.16
CA THR A 13 1.26 6.16 7.10
C THR A 13 2.69 6.62 7.36
N LEU A 14 3.02 7.04 8.59
CA LEU A 14 4.37 7.43 8.97
C LEU A 14 5.36 6.28 8.79
N TYR A 15 4.99 5.07 9.19
CA TYR A 15 5.81 3.87 9.03
C TYR A 15 6.11 3.58 7.55
N LEU A 16 5.08 3.55 6.69
CA LEU A 16 5.24 3.31 5.25
C LEU A 16 6.12 4.36 4.58
N MET A 17 6.00 5.62 5.00
CA MET A 17 6.73 6.74 4.41
C MET A 17 8.17 6.88 4.95
N ALA A 18 8.51 6.27 6.08
CA ALA A 18 9.83 6.40 6.70
C ALA A 18 10.97 5.91 5.79
N SER A 19 10.75 4.82 5.05
CA SER A 19 11.73 4.30 4.07
C SER A 19 11.62 5.04 2.73
N PRO A 20 12.70 5.68 2.23
CA PRO A 20 12.68 6.34 0.93
C PRO A 20 12.34 5.39 -0.23
N VAL A 21 12.80 4.13 -0.14
CA VAL A 21 12.55 3.10 -1.14
C VAL A 21 11.07 2.73 -1.15
N ASN A 22 10.48 2.49 0.03
CA ASN A 22 9.06 2.14 0.11
C ASN A 22 8.16 3.30 -0.30
N ARG A 23 8.48 4.53 0.14
CA ARG A 23 7.80 5.75 -0.25
C ARG A 23 7.76 5.90 -1.77
N ARG A 24 8.91 5.80 -2.44
CA ARG A 24 9.00 5.88 -3.90
C ARG A 24 8.12 4.82 -4.57
N ARG A 25 8.27 3.56 -4.16
CA ARG A 25 7.50 2.44 -4.72
C ARG A 25 5.99 2.65 -4.57
N LEU A 26 5.54 3.09 -3.40
CA LEU A 26 4.13 3.31 -3.10
C LEU A 26 3.57 4.49 -3.88
N SER A 27 4.27 5.63 -3.91
CA SER A 27 3.84 6.81 -4.68
C SER A 27 3.74 6.51 -6.18
N GLU A 28 4.71 5.79 -6.75
CA GLU A 28 4.66 5.37 -8.15
C GLU A 28 3.51 4.39 -8.42
N ALA A 29 3.24 3.46 -7.49
CA ALA A 29 2.13 2.52 -7.62
C ALA A 29 0.76 3.23 -7.59
N VAL A 30 0.55 4.17 -6.65
CA VAL A 30 -0.68 4.97 -6.57
C VAL A 30 -0.88 5.77 -7.85
N ALA A 31 0.15 6.48 -8.32
CA ALA A 31 0.06 7.27 -9.54
C ALA A 31 -0.28 6.43 -10.78
N ARG A 32 0.28 5.21 -10.90
CA ARG A 32 -0.07 4.29 -11.98
C ARG A 32 -1.52 3.83 -11.90
N LEU A 33 -2.02 3.51 -10.71
CA LEU A 33 -3.41 3.09 -10.51
C LEU A 33 -4.40 4.22 -10.84
N GLU A 34 -4.11 5.45 -10.41
CA GLU A 34 -4.93 6.64 -10.73
C GLU A 34 -4.96 6.94 -12.24
N ALA A 35 -3.86 6.65 -12.95
CA ALA A 35 -3.79 6.76 -14.40
C ALA A 35 -4.47 5.58 -15.15
N GLY A 36 -5.09 4.63 -14.45
CA GLY A 36 -5.72 3.45 -15.03
C GLY A 36 -4.74 2.35 -15.49
N GLY A 37 -3.45 2.45 -15.12
CA GLY A 37 -2.40 1.48 -15.47
C GLY A 37 -2.37 0.23 -14.58
N GLY A 38 -3.44 -0.04 -13.82
CA GLY A 38 -3.55 -1.23 -12.98
C GLY A 38 -3.98 -2.47 -13.78
N THR A 39 -3.53 -3.64 -13.34
CA THR A 39 -3.96 -4.94 -13.87
C THR A 39 -4.73 -5.71 -12.81
N VAL A 40 -5.87 -6.29 -13.19
CA VAL A 40 -6.64 -7.17 -12.31
C VAL A 40 -6.00 -8.55 -12.31
N HIS A 41 -5.76 -9.10 -11.13
CA HIS A 41 -5.26 -10.45 -10.95
C HIS A 41 -6.22 -11.22 -10.05
N GLU A 42 -6.48 -12.48 -10.39
CA GLU A 42 -7.10 -13.42 -9.47
C GLU A 42 -6.15 -13.68 -8.30
N LEU A 43 -6.71 -13.97 -7.11
CA LEU A 43 -5.89 -14.37 -5.98
C LEU A 43 -5.19 -15.68 -6.32
N ALA A 44 -3.88 -15.75 -6.07
CA ALA A 44 -3.17 -17.01 -6.20
C ALA A 44 -3.70 -17.98 -5.14
N ASP A 45 -4.09 -19.19 -5.55
CA ASP A 45 -4.39 -20.26 -4.61
C ASP A 45 -3.12 -20.57 -3.81
N GLU A 46 -3.27 -20.71 -2.48
CA GLU A 46 -2.15 -21.00 -1.58
C GLU A 46 -1.40 -22.30 -1.96
N ASP A 47 -2.11 -23.23 -2.62
CA ASP A 47 -1.59 -24.52 -3.10
C ASP A 47 -0.79 -24.43 -4.42
N ALA A 48 -0.88 -23.33 -5.17
CA ALA A 48 -0.16 -23.17 -6.43
C ALA A 48 1.32 -22.77 -6.25
N SER A 49 1.75 -22.59 -5.00
CA SER A 49 3.10 -22.12 -4.62
C SER A 49 3.95 -23.20 -3.92
N ALA A 50 3.57 -24.48 -3.99
CA ALA A 50 4.29 -25.61 -3.42
C ALA A 50 5.24 -26.30 -4.43
#